data_AF-A0A1X6NU69-F1
#
_entry.id   AF-A0A1X6NU69-F1
#
_cell.length_a   1.000
_cell.length_b   1.000
_cell.length_c   1.000
_cell.angle_alpha   90.00
_cell.angle_beta   90.00
_cell.angle_gamma   90.00
#
_symmetry.space_group_name_H-M   'P 1'
#
loop_
_entity.id
_entity.type
_entity.pdbx_description
1 polymer ?
#
loop_
_entity_poly.entity_id
_entity_poly.type
_entity_poly.pdbx_seq_one_letter_code
_entity_poly.pdbx_strand_id
1 'polypeptide(L)'
;MAAFVASSGVAALAGDRVGARGAFGGAAIATAAPTAAASTPRMGYGDYSYLTDATKGHVGQYYVDKFRRASDFSRGVPASAADGLLGRTAKGAVAVPAEGIPQLTEGPLAPSPDAAADPRVAEAEGTVWSWDAGYVDPSLSAVEDTNDEAVADRAFAAFRGSMESTRGAALARSSKALEATVTRLSGTIGEKALLTLDGQLDAEYSRLQKIKNHPRLTPYGRPQTEIPGRPYVGSVGALDFAKGPGGEPATTAVVAAGNGVGAFWKEPEQPQPTYKRPLGAATPERIYNASPDVARLTSTAESAGIVVQE
;
A
#
# COMPACT_ATOMS: atom_id res chain seq x y z
N MET A 1 8.25 2.27 26.49
CA MET A 1 9.11 1.89 25.35
C MET A 1 8.33 0.87 24.52
N ALA A 2 7.71 1.32 23.42
CA ALA A 2 6.99 0.46 22.49
C ALA A 2 7.72 0.56 21.14
N ALA A 3 8.27 -0.56 20.68
CA ALA A 3 8.94 -0.62 19.40
C ALA A 3 7.91 -0.47 18.27
N PHE A 4 8.03 0.58 17.47
CA PHE A 4 7.27 0.73 16.24
C PHE A 4 7.92 -0.16 15.18
N VAL A 5 7.38 -1.36 14.98
CA VAL A 5 7.76 -2.24 13.88
C VAL A 5 7.05 -1.73 12.62
N ALA A 6 7.81 -1.12 11.71
CA ALA A 6 7.31 -0.80 10.39
C ALA A 6 7.08 -2.10 9.61
N SER A 7 5.83 -2.52 9.46
CA SER A 7 5.46 -3.57 8.52
C SER A 7 5.60 -3.02 7.10
N SER A 8 6.62 -3.48 6.39
CA SER A 8 6.82 -3.31 4.95
C SER A 8 5.80 -4.15 4.18
N GLY A 9 4.53 -3.75 4.25
CA GLY A 9 3.45 -4.26 3.42
C GLY A 9 3.16 -3.30 2.26
N VAL A 10 4.15 -3.00 1.41
CA VAL A 10 3.88 -2.36 0.12
C VAL A 10 3.29 -3.44 -0.79
N ALA A 11 1.99 -3.68 -0.63
CA ALA A 11 1.21 -4.38 -1.64
C ALA A 11 1.16 -3.49 -2.87
N ALA A 12 2.01 -3.82 -3.85
CA ALA A 12 1.93 -3.28 -5.20
C ALA A 12 0.52 -3.57 -5.76
N LEU A 13 -0.35 -2.57 -5.71
CA LEU A 13 -1.56 -2.54 -6.52
C LEU A 13 -1.16 -2.21 -7.97
N ALA A 14 -0.60 -3.23 -8.63
CA ALA A 14 -0.65 -3.35 -10.08
C ALA A 14 -2.00 -3.98 -10.41
N GLY A 15 -2.84 -3.23 -11.14
CA GLY A 15 -4.08 -3.76 -11.66
C GLY A 15 -3.79 -4.89 -12.64
N ASP A 16 -4.41 -6.04 -12.41
CA ASP A 16 -4.92 -6.84 -13.50
C ASP A 16 -6.08 -7.74 -13.02
N ARG A 17 -7.17 -7.71 -13.80
CA ARG A 17 -8.33 -8.62 -13.82
C ARG A 17 -9.40 -8.45 -12.73
N VAL A 18 -10.36 -7.58 -13.08
CA VAL A 18 -11.78 -7.75 -12.74
C VAL A 18 -12.26 -9.08 -13.32
N GLY A 19 -12.60 -10.06 -12.46
CA GLY A 19 -13.24 -11.30 -12.89
C GLY A 19 -12.85 -12.56 -12.12
N ALA A 20 -12.94 -12.57 -10.79
CA ALA A 20 -13.07 -13.80 -9.98
C ALA A 20 -13.42 -13.46 -8.51
N ARG A 21 -14.68 -13.13 -8.24
CA ARG A 21 -15.25 -13.23 -6.88
C ARG A 21 -16.38 -14.25 -6.92
N GLY A 22 -16.00 -15.50 -6.73
CA GLY A 22 -16.91 -16.65 -6.71
C GLY A 22 -16.25 -17.85 -6.04
N ALA A 23 -15.93 -17.72 -4.75
CA ALA A 23 -15.56 -18.84 -3.90
C ALA A 23 -15.88 -18.52 -2.42
N PHE A 24 -17.15 -18.22 -2.13
CA PHE A 24 -17.68 -18.46 -0.79
C PHE A 24 -18.18 -19.91 -0.77
N GLY A 25 -17.25 -20.85 -0.63
CA GLY A 25 -17.53 -22.25 -0.34
C GLY A 25 -17.71 -22.42 1.16
N GLY A 26 -18.86 -22.94 1.58
CA GLY A 26 -19.23 -23.14 2.98
C GLY A 26 -18.21 -23.99 3.74
N ALA A 27 -17.69 -23.43 4.83
CA ALA A 27 -16.99 -24.21 5.84
C ALA A 27 -18.05 -24.99 6.63
N ALA A 28 -18.03 -26.32 6.48
CA ALA A 28 -18.74 -27.23 7.37
C ALA A 28 -18.33 -26.91 8.81
N ILE A 29 -19.32 -26.78 9.69
CA ILE A 29 -19.12 -26.70 11.14
C ILE A 29 -18.53 -28.05 11.56
N ALA A 30 -17.20 -28.10 11.65
CA ALA A 30 -16.50 -29.20 12.28
C ALA A 30 -16.87 -29.15 13.76
N THR A 31 -17.56 -30.20 14.22
CA THR A 31 -17.78 -30.52 15.62
C THR A 31 -16.48 -30.31 16.39
N ALA A 32 -16.54 -29.44 17.42
CA ALA A 32 -15.42 -29.16 18.29
C ALA A 32 -14.91 -30.47 18.90
N ALA A 33 -13.70 -30.88 18.50
CA ALA A 33 -12.95 -31.88 19.24
C ALA A 33 -12.77 -31.36 20.67
N PRO A 34 -12.89 -32.21 21.70
CA PRO A 34 -12.64 -31.80 23.07
C PRO A 34 -11.23 -31.18 23.11
N THR A 35 -11.17 -29.90 23.46
CA THR A 35 -9.93 -29.22 23.79
C THR A 35 -9.27 -30.02 24.90
N ALA A 36 -8.23 -30.78 24.54
CA ALA A 36 -7.30 -31.29 25.53
C ALA A 36 -6.89 -30.09 26.37
N ALA A 37 -7.05 -30.21 27.70
CA ALA A 37 -6.64 -29.17 28.62
C ALA A 37 -5.23 -28.74 28.24
N ALA A 38 -5.06 -27.47 27.88
CA ALA A 38 -3.76 -26.89 27.63
C ALA A 38 -2.97 -27.01 28.93
N SER A 39 -2.23 -28.11 29.07
CA SER A 39 -1.18 -28.20 30.06
C SER A 39 -0.19 -27.14 29.63
N THR A 40 -0.17 -26.03 30.36
CA THR A 40 0.93 -25.09 30.27
C THR A 40 2.23 -25.89 30.34
N PRO A 41 3.17 -25.73 29.40
CA PRO A 41 4.45 -26.40 29.51
C PRO A 41 5.12 -25.85 30.77
N ARG A 42 4.99 -26.58 31.88
CA ARG A 42 5.73 -26.33 33.10
C ARG A 42 7.15 -26.77 32.79
N MET A 43 7.95 -25.85 32.25
CA MET A 43 9.37 -26.09 32.07
C MET A 43 9.96 -26.36 33.46
N GLY A 44 10.44 -27.57 33.70
CA GLY A 44 11.23 -27.90 34.88
C GLY A 44 12.58 -27.18 34.85
N TYR A 45 13.35 -27.26 35.94
CA TYR A 45 14.66 -26.59 36.07
C TYR A 45 15.72 -27.05 35.03
N GLY A 46 15.47 -28.11 34.27
CA GLY A 46 16.44 -28.71 33.33
C GLY A 46 15.79 -29.27 32.07
N ASP A 47 14.88 -28.52 31.47
CA ASP A 47 14.12 -28.98 30.30
C ASP A 47 14.87 -28.75 28.99
N TYR A 48 14.75 -29.71 28.09
CA TYR A 48 15.37 -29.67 26.77
C TYR A 48 14.61 -28.72 25.83
N SER A 49 15.32 -27.83 25.15
CA SER A 49 14.76 -26.99 24.09
C SER A 49 15.69 -26.94 22.88
N TYR A 50 15.14 -27.04 21.67
CA TYR A 50 15.91 -26.94 20.44
C TYR A 50 16.60 -25.57 20.28
N LEU A 51 15.99 -24.50 20.79
CA LEU A 51 16.56 -23.14 20.72
C LEU A 51 17.81 -22.99 21.58
N THR A 52 17.93 -23.76 22.66
CA THR A 52 19.08 -23.73 23.58
C THR A 52 20.06 -24.89 23.37
N ASP A 53 19.75 -25.83 22.47
CA ASP A 53 20.67 -26.92 22.12
C ASP A 53 21.77 -26.40 21.17
N ALA A 54 22.83 -25.85 21.77
CA ALA A 54 24.02 -25.40 21.04
C ALA A 54 24.94 -26.57 20.60
N THR A 55 24.61 -27.82 20.97
CA THR A 55 25.44 -28.99 20.65
C THR A 55 25.23 -29.44 19.20
N LYS A 56 26.15 -30.27 18.68
CA LYS A 56 26.04 -30.82 17.32
C LYS A 56 25.34 -32.18 17.26
N GLY A 57 24.50 -32.50 18.26
CA GLY A 57 23.82 -33.79 18.37
C GLY A 57 22.96 -34.15 17.17
N HIS A 58 22.17 -33.20 16.64
CA HIS A 58 21.27 -33.42 15.50
C HIS A 58 21.97 -33.46 14.13
N VAL A 59 23.21 -32.96 14.05
CA VAL A 59 23.94 -32.75 12.78
C VAL A 59 24.96 -33.87 12.51
N GLY A 60 25.37 -34.63 13.54
CA GLY A 60 26.27 -35.78 13.37
C GLY A 60 27.73 -35.44 13.03
N GLN A 61 28.19 -34.21 13.33
CA GLN A 61 29.56 -33.77 13.04
C GLN A 61 30.57 -34.27 14.08
N TYR A 62 31.36 -35.27 13.73
CA TYR A 62 32.27 -35.97 14.66
C TYR A 62 33.63 -35.28 14.89
N TYR A 63 34.01 -34.28 14.09
CA TYR A 63 35.25 -33.49 14.31
C TYR A 63 35.10 -32.41 15.39
N VAL A 64 33.88 -32.13 15.86
CA VAL A 64 33.59 -31.10 16.87
C VAL A 64 33.15 -31.78 18.15
N ASP A 65 34.03 -31.77 19.16
CA ASP A 65 33.79 -32.38 20.45
C ASP A 65 34.45 -31.58 21.59
N LYS A 66 34.17 -31.99 22.84
CA LYS A 66 34.72 -31.33 24.02
C LYS A 66 36.23 -31.52 24.11
N PHE A 67 36.93 -30.53 24.67
CA PHE A 67 38.34 -30.64 25.03
C PHE A 67 38.51 -31.63 26.18
N ARG A 68 39.38 -32.63 26.00
CA ARG A 68 39.63 -33.69 27.00
C ARG A 68 41.11 -33.84 27.35
N ARG A 69 42.02 -33.33 26.51
CA ARG A 69 43.47 -33.48 26.68
C ARG A 69 44.19 -32.16 26.46
N ALA A 70 45.39 -32.03 27.04
CA ALA A 70 46.23 -30.85 26.86
C ALA A 70 46.60 -30.59 25.39
N SER A 71 46.71 -31.64 24.57
CA SER A 71 46.95 -31.51 23.12
C SER A 71 45.84 -30.78 22.38
N ASP A 72 44.62 -30.75 22.93
CA ASP A 72 43.45 -30.21 22.24
C ASP A 72 43.50 -28.67 22.16
N PHE A 73 44.29 -27.99 23.00
CA PHE A 73 44.39 -26.52 22.99
C PHE A 73 45.01 -25.95 21.71
N SER A 74 45.64 -26.78 20.86
CA SER A 74 46.13 -26.34 19.55
C SER A 74 45.02 -26.10 18.53
N ARG A 75 43.82 -26.71 18.73
CA ARG A 75 42.68 -26.56 17.80
C ARG A 75 41.65 -25.51 18.23
N GLY A 76 41.80 -24.93 19.42
CA GLY A 76 40.91 -23.85 19.87
C GLY A 76 41.21 -23.36 21.28
N VAL A 77 40.65 -22.20 21.60
CA VAL A 77 40.80 -21.48 22.88
C VAL A 77 39.43 -21.02 23.39
N PRO A 78 39.24 -20.84 24.70
CA PRO A 78 37.97 -20.36 25.25
C PRO A 78 37.68 -18.93 24.80
N ALA A 79 36.44 -18.69 24.36
CA ALA A 79 36.01 -17.37 23.88
C ALA A 79 35.39 -16.50 24.99
N SER A 80 34.90 -17.12 26.07
CA SER A 80 34.22 -16.44 27.17
C SER A 80 34.90 -16.71 28.52
N ALA A 81 34.65 -15.84 29.51
CA ALA A 81 35.14 -16.04 30.87
C ALA A 81 34.57 -17.30 31.54
N ALA A 82 33.33 -17.70 31.19
CA ALA A 82 32.68 -18.88 31.74
C ALA A 82 33.33 -20.19 31.27
N ASP A 83 33.96 -20.18 30.09
CA ASP A 83 34.66 -21.33 29.52
C ASP A 83 36.17 -21.34 29.85
N GLY A 84 36.64 -20.33 30.62
CA GLY A 84 38.03 -20.25 31.07
C GLY A 84 38.43 -21.43 31.94
N LEU A 85 39.72 -21.78 31.93
CA LEU A 85 40.25 -22.78 32.86
C LEU A 85 40.07 -22.29 34.29
N LEU A 86 39.80 -23.20 35.22
CA LEU A 86 39.64 -22.86 36.64
C LEU A 86 40.85 -22.06 37.15
N GLY A 87 40.59 -20.89 37.74
CA GLY A 87 41.61 -19.97 38.24
C GLY A 87 42.34 -19.17 37.15
N ARG A 88 41.91 -19.27 35.88
CA ARG A 88 42.46 -18.54 34.75
C ARG A 88 41.41 -17.68 34.06
N THR A 89 41.84 -16.62 33.40
CA THR A 89 41.01 -15.84 32.48
C THR A 89 40.88 -16.56 31.14
N ALA A 90 39.94 -16.13 30.28
CA ALA A 90 39.80 -16.65 28.92
C ALA A 90 41.08 -16.46 28.08
N LYS A 91 41.89 -15.43 28.38
CA LYS A 91 43.18 -15.15 27.74
C LYS A 91 44.35 -15.98 28.32
N GLY A 92 44.10 -16.83 29.32
CA GLY A 92 45.11 -17.71 29.94
C GLY A 92 45.90 -17.09 31.11
N ALA A 93 45.60 -15.84 31.50
CA ALA A 93 46.21 -15.19 32.68
C ALA A 93 45.61 -15.74 33.99
N VAL A 94 46.24 -15.46 35.13
CA VAL A 94 45.66 -15.77 36.45
C VAL A 94 44.45 -14.85 36.68
N ALA A 95 43.33 -15.40 37.15
CA ALA A 95 42.18 -14.59 37.53
C ALA A 95 42.50 -13.79 38.80
N VAL A 96 42.41 -12.46 38.71
CA VAL A 96 42.63 -11.53 39.82
C VAL A 96 41.29 -10.89 40.19
N PRO A 97 40.93 -10.78 41.48
CA PRO A 97 39.77 -9.99 41.89
C PRO A 97 39.91 -8.54 41.41
N ALA A 98 38.85 -8.00 40.80
CA ALA A 98 38.86 -6.63 40.29
C ALA A 98 38.85 -5.56 41.40
N GLU A 99 38.58 -5.97 42.65
CA GLU A 99 38.47 -5.08 43.79
C GLU A 99 39.83 -4.83 44.46
N GLY A 100 40.18 -3.56 44.60
CA GLY A 100 41.32 -3.08 45.39
C GLY A 100 40.84 -2.18 46.54
N ILE A 101 41.75 -1.86 47.46
CA ILE A 101 41.48 -0.89 48.52
C ILE A 101 41.69 0.51 47.92
N PRO A 102 40.63 1.34 47.77
CA PRO A 102 40.81 2.70 47.30
C PRO A 102 41.60 3.49 48.35
N GLN A 103 42.57 4.27 47.89
CA GLN A 103 43.33 5.15 48.78
C GLN A 103 42.39 6.19 49.39
N LEU A 104 42.32 6.25 50.72
CA LEU A 104 41.52 7.24 51.43
C LEU A 104 42.13 8.63 51.23
N THR A 105 41.49 9.41 50.36
CA THR A 105 41.80 10.83 50.15
C THR A 105 40.62 11.66 50.66
N GLU A 106 40.88 12.66 51.50
CA GLU A 106 39.83 13.52 52.03
C GLU A 106 39.32 14.52 50.98
N GLY A 107 38.02 14.83 51.05
CA GLY A 107 37.40 15.95 50.32
C GLY A 107 37.29 15.74 48.79
N PRO A 108 37.46 16.79 47.97
CA PRO A 108 37.20 16.77 46.51
C PRO A 108 38.21 15.96 45.69
N LEU A 109 39.24 15.39 46.32
CA LEU A 109 40.28 14.56 45.69
C LEU A 109 39.93 13.06 45.71
N ALA A 110 38.80 12.69 46.32
CA ALA A 110 38.30 11.32 46.30
C ALA A 110 38.04 10.83 44.86
N PRO A 111 38.35 9.56 44.54
CA PRO A 111 37.94 8.96 43.28
C PRO A 111 36.42 9.11 43.09
N SER A 112 36.02 9.82 42.03
CA SER A 112 34.60 10.02 41.70
C SER A 112 34.07 8.82 40.93
N PRO A 113 32.85 8.33 41.21
CA PRO A 113 32.17 7.37 40.33
C PRO A 113 31.95 7.92 38.91
N ASP A 114 31.98 9.24 38.74
CA ASP A 114 31.84 9.93 37.45
C ASP A 114 33.19 10.26 36.78
N ALA A 115 34.31 9.75 37.33
CA ALA A 115 35.62 9.96 36.72
C ALA A 115 35.70 9.27 35.35
N ALA A 116 36.28 9.96 34.36
CA ALA A 116 36.54 9.37 33.06
C ALA A 116 37.47 8.15 33.21
N ALA A 117 37.18 7.08 32.47
CA ALA A 117 38.03 5.90 32.43
C ALA A 117 39.41 6.26 31.86
N ASP A 118 40.49 5.76 32.50
CA ASP A 118 41.85 5.95 32.00
C ASP A 118 42.03 5.10 30.72
N PRO A 119 42.42 5.69 29.57
CA PRO A 119 42.59 4.96 28.31
C PRO A 119 43.58 3.79 28.41
N ARG A 120 44.55 3.86 29.33
CA ARG A 120 45.55 2.79 29.52
C ARG A 120 44.93 1.49 30.02
N VAL A 121 43.76 1.53 30.67
CA VAL A 121 43.07 0.32 31.13
C VAL A 121 42.64 -0.53 29.93
N ALA A 122 42.04 0.09 28.91
CA ALA A 122 41.64 -0.59 27.68
C ALA A 122 42.86 -1.14 26.90
N GLU A 123 43.96 -0.38 26.85
CA GLU A 123 45.21 -0.85 26.23
C GLU A 123 45.83 -2.03 26.99
N ALA A 124 45.83 -1.98 28.33
CA ALA A 124 46.35 -3.05 29.17
C ALA A 124 45.53 -4.35 29.07
N GLU A 125 44.21 -4.22 28.92
CA GLU A 125 43.32 -5.35 28.66
C GLU A 125 43.41 -5.85 27.20
N GLY A 126 43.92 -5.03 26.29
CA GLY A 126 44.06 -5.33 24.87
C GLY A 126 42.79 -5.13 24.04
N THR A 127 41.74 -4.53 24.59
CA THR A 127 40.42 -4.36 23.94
C THR A 127 40.40 -3.28 22.86
N VAL A 128 41.49 -2.52 22.72
CA VAL A 128 41.66 -1.52 21.65
C VAL A 128 41.93 -2.15 20.28
N TRP A 129 42.38 -3.41 20.24
CA TRP A 129 42.76 -4.09 19.01
C TRP A 129 41.58 -4.85 18.39
N SER A 130 41.33 -4.65 17.09
CA SER A 130 40.18 -5.25 16.38
C SER A 130 40.13 -6.77 16.32
N TRP A 131 41.25 -7.45 16.60
CA TRP A 131 41.31 -8.90 16.67
C TRP A 131 40.99 -9.44 18.08
N ASP A 132 40.91 -8.58 19.09
CA ASP A 132 40.57 -8.97 20.45
C ASP A 132 39.07 -9.23 20.59
N ALA A 133 38.71 -10.24 21.39
CA ALA A 133 37.31 -10.60 21.61
C ALA A 133 36.49 -9.50 22.33
N GLY A 134 37.17 -8.61 23.07
CA GLY A 134 36.55 -7.48 23.76
C GLY A 134 36.52 -6.18 22.95
N TYR A 135 36.91 -6.20 21.68
CA TYR A 135 36.91 -5.01 20.83
C TYR A 135 35.50 -4.47 20.62
N VAL A 136 35.33 -3.17 20.87
CA VAL A 136 34.09 -2.44 20.60
C VAL A 136 34.26 -1.67 19.30
N ASP A 137 33.54 -2.09 18.25
CA ASP A 137 33.52 -1.38 16.98
C ASP A 137 32.81 -0.04 17.15
N PRO A 138 33.50 1.11 16.95
CA PRO A 138 32.92 2.43 17.16
C PRO A 138 31.77 2.74 16.19
N SER A 139 31.70 2.05 15.05
CA SER A 139 30.62 2.24 14.07
C SER A 139 29.27 1.73 14.58
N LEU A 140 29.27 0.75 15.48
CA LEU A 140 28.05 0.14 16.03
C LEU A 140 27.34 1.04 17.05
N SER A 141 28.06 2.00 17.63
CA SER A 141 27.51 2.99 18.57
C SER A 141 27.05 4.29 17.89
N ALA A 142 27.35 4.48 16.61
CA ALA A 142 27.06 5.71 15.90
C ALA A 142 25.62 5.70 15.36
N VAL A 143 24.66 6.05 16.21
CA VAL A 143 23.26 6.27 15.80
C VAL A 143 22.94 7.76 15.98
N GLU A 144 22.33 8.37 14.97
CA GLU A 144 21.84 9.75 15.09
C GLU A 144 20.75 9.83 16.17
N ASP A 145 20.83 10.83 17.05
CA ASP A 145 19.82 11.02 18.08
C ASP A 145 18.51 11.51 17.46
N THR A 146 17.47 10.69 17.55
CA THR A 146 16.14 11.03 17.02
C THR A 146 15.42 12.11 17.82
N ASN A 147 15.92 12.47 19.01
CA ASN A 147 15.40 13.59 19.79
C ASN A 147 15.97 14.94 19.33
N ASP A 148 17.02 14.95 18.49
CA ASP A 148 17.50 16.17 17.86
C ASP A 148 16.50 16.62 16.77
N GLU A 149 15.91 17.79 16.98
CA GLU A 149 14.93 18.38 16.06
C GLU A 149 15.50 18.55 14.64
N ALA A 150 16.80 18.87 14.51
CA ALA A 150 17.43 19.04 13.21
C ALA A 150 17.53 17.73 12.42
N VAL A 151 17.76 16.60 13.12
CA VAL A 151 17.78 15.26 12.53
C VAL A 151 16.38 14.87 12.09
N ALA A 152 15.38 15.10 12.96
CA ALA A 152 13.98 14.80 12.67
C ALA A 152 13.47 15.58 11.44
N ASP A 153 13.74 16.89 11.36
CA ASP A 153 13.32 17.75 10.25
C ASP A 153 13.98 17.34 8.93
N ARG A 154 15.28 17.05 8.94
CA ARG A 154 16.01 16.57 7.76
C ARG A 154 15.47 15.23 7.29
N ALA A 155 15.25 14.29 8.20
CA ALA A 155 14.70 12.97 7.88
C ALA A 155 13.28 13.09 7.32
N PHE A 156 12.45 13.96 7.90
CA PHE A 156 11.09 14.20 7.42
C PHE A 156 11.06 14.85 6.03
N ALA A 157 11.94 15.81 5.76
CA ALA A 157 12.08 16.42 4.44
C ALA A 157 12.48 15.38 3.37
N ALA A 158 13.47 14.52 3.68
CA ALA A 158 13.88 13.43 2.80
C ALA A 158 12.73 12.43 2.55
N PHE A 159 12.00 12.07 3.62
CA PHE A 159 10.82 11.21 3.52
C PHE A 159 9.75 11.82 2.61
N ARG A 160 9.42 13.10 2.78
CA ARG A 160 8.46 13.81 1.93
C ARG A 160 8.89 13.81 0.47
N GLY A 161 10.15 14.12 0.19
CA GLY A 161 10.70 14.10 -1.18
C GLY A 161 10.58 12.71 -1.82
N SER A 162 10.83 11.63 -1.06
CA SER A 162 10.68 10.26 -1.57
C SER A 162 9.23 9.86 -1.89
N MET A 163 8.26 10.49 -1.22
CA MET A 163 6.84 10.16 -1.32
C MET A 163 6.06 11.08 -2.28
N GLU A 164 6.60 12.23 -2.64
CA GLU A 164 5.88 13.23 -3.42
C GLU A 164 5.45 12.70 -4.80
N SER A 165 6.38 12.06 -5.52
CA SER A 165 6.10 11.52 -6.86
C SER A 165 5.07 10.38 -6.83
N THR A 166 5.16 9.48 -5.86
CA THR A 166 4.26 8.34 -5.72
C THR A 166 2.86 8.77 -5.29
N ARG A 167 2.77 9.69 -4.32
CA ARG A 167 1.49 10.28 -3.89
C ARG A 167 0.85 11.10 -5.01
N GLY A 168 1.61 11.94 -5.69
CA GLY A 168 1.13 12.73 -6.83
C GLY A 168 0.59 11.86 -7.96
N ALA A 169 1.33 10.79 -8.33
CA ALA A 169 0.89 9.84 -9.35
C ALA A 169 -0.38 9.08 -8.93
N ALA A 170 -0.49 8.68 -7.67
CA ALA A 170 -1.68 7.99 -7.15
C ALA A 170 -2.93 8.90 -7.22
N LEU A 171 -2.78 10.16 -6.78
CA LEU A 171 -3.87 11.14 -6.87
C LEU A 171 -4.28 11.38 -8.32
N ALA A 172 -3.33 11.57 -9.24
CA ALA A 172 -3.62 11.77 -10.66
C ALA A 172 -4.37 10.57 -11.28
N ARG A 173 -4.00 9.33 -10.90
CA ARG A 173 -4.71 8.12 -11.36
C ARG A 173 -6.13 8.08 -10.82
N SER A 174 -6.35 8.43 -9.55
CA SER A 174 -7.69 8.46 -8.97
C SER A 174 -8.60 9.49 -9.64
N SER A 175 -8.07 10.66 -9.99
CA SER A 175 -8.83 11.69 -10.71
C SER A 175 -9.21 11.22 -12.12
N LYS A 176 -8.29 10.59 -12.86
CA LYS A 176 -8.59 10.03 -14.19
C LYS A 176 -9.61 8.88 -14.12
N ALA A 177 -9.54 8.05 -13.09
CA ALA A 177 -10.50 6.97 -12.88
C ALA A 177 -11.90 7.51 -12.57
N LEU A 178 -11.98 8.60 -11.80
CA LEU A 178 -13.23 9.31 -11.54
C LEU A 178 -13.82 9.86 -12.85
N GLU A 179 -13.02 10.56 -13.64
CA GLU A 179 -13.42 11.11 -14.95
C GLU A 179 -13.99 10.02 -15.86
N ALA A 180 -13.24 8.93 -16.08
CA ALA A 180 -13.68 7.81 -16.90
C ALA A 180 -14.97 7.15 -16.37
N THR A 181 -15.14 7.08 -15.05
CA THR A 181 -16.34 6.52 -14.44
C THR A 181 -17.55 7.43 -14.68
N VAL A 182 -17.40 8.74 -14.52
CA VAL A 182 -18.47 9.70 -14.77
C VAL A 182 -18.87 9.71 -16.24
N THR A 183 -17.91 9.70 -17.18
CA THR A 183 -18.20 9.60 -18.62
C THR A 183 -18.90 8.29 -18.98
N ARG A 184 -18.52 7.17 -18.35
CA ARG A 184 -19.22 5.89 -18.53
C ARG A 184 -20.65 5.95 -18.01
N LEU A 185 -20.87 6.55 -16.85
CA LEU A 185 -22.17 6.66 -16.20
C LEU A 185 -23.10 7.69 -16.87
N SER A 186 -22.57 8.72 -17.53
CA SER A 186 -23.37 9.61 -18.39
C SER A 186 -23.79 8.93 -19.71
N GLY A 187 -23.12 7.84 -20.10
CA GLY A 187 -23.46 6.99 -21.23
C GLY A 187 -24.74 6.16 -21.03
N THR A 188 -24.90 5.10 -21.83
CA THR A 188 -25.99 4.13 -21.68
C THR A 188 -25.51 2.89 -20.94
N ILE A 189 -26.28 2.44 -19.94
CA ILE A 189 -26.03 1.17 -19.25
C ILE A 189 -26.90 0.13 -19.94
N GLY A 190 -26.27 -0.85 -20.58
CA GLY A 190 -26.97 -1.91 -21.30
C GLY A 190 -27.75 -2.84 -20.37
N GLU A 191 -28.78 -3.49 -20.92
CA GLU A 191 -29.66 -4.40 -20.17
C GLU A 191 -28.89 -5.49 -19.41
N LYS A 192 -27.89 -6.12 -20.03
CA LYS A 192 -27.05 -7.14 -19.37
C LYS A 192 -26.40 -6.63 -18.09
N ALA A 193 -25.96 -5.37 -18.07
CA ALA A 193 -25.36 -4.77 -16.88
C ALA A 193 -26.43 -4.48 -15.82
N LEU A 194 -27.62 -4.00 -16.20
CA LEU A 194 -28.74 -3.76 -15.28
C LEU A 194 -29.29 -5.04 -14.61
N LEU A 195 -29.00 -6.21 -15.18
CA LEU A 195 -29.32 -7.51 -14.56
C LEU A 195 -28.27 -7.93 -13.51
N THR A 196 -27.11 -7.27 -13.44
CA THR A 196 -26.09 -7.49 -12.42
C THR A 196 -26.25 -6.53 -11.25
N LEU A 197 -25.78 -6.93 -10.06
CA LEU A 197 -25.75 -6.06 -8.89
C LEU A 197 -24.96 -4.77 -9.17
N ASP A 198 -23.79 -4.90 -9.79
CA ASP A 198 -22.90 -3.76 -10.08
C ASP A 198 -23.58 -2.74 -10.99
N GLY A 199 -24.25 -3.18 -12.07
CA GLY A 199 -24.96 -2.26 -12.96
C GLY A 199 -26.21 -1.63 -12.34
N GLN A 200 -26.88 -2.31 -11.41
CA GLN A 200 -27.99 -1.72 -10.63
C GLN A 200 -27.48 -0.64 -9.67
N LEU A 201 -26.38 -0.91 -8.97
CA LEU A 201 -25.74 0.04 -8.06
C LEU A 201 -25.15 1.23 -8.82
N ASP A 202 -24.54 1.01 -10.00
CA ASP A 202 -24.09 2.08 -10.89
C ASP A 202 -25.24 2.99 -11.31
N ALA A 203 -26.36 2.39 -11.73
CA ALA A 203 -27.52 3.17 -12.14
C ALA A 203 -28.16 3.91 -10.94
N GLU A 204 -28.13 3.34 -9.73
CA GLU A 204 -28.55 4.05 -8.50
C GLU A 204 -27.60 5.18 -8.15
N TYR A 205 -26.29 4.94 -8.25
CA TYR A 205 -25.28 5.95 -8.03
C TYR A 205 -25.47 7.13 -8.97
N SER A 206 -25.65 6.88 -10.28
CA SER A 206 -25.97 7.92 -11.27
C SER A 206 -27.21 8.72 -10.91
N ARG A 207 -28.26 8.05 -10.41
CA ARG A 207 -29.52 8.70 -10.00
C ARG A 207 -29.32 9.56 -8.75
N LEU A 208 -28.65 9.03 -7.72
CA LEU A 208 -28.41 9.71 -6.45
C LEU A 208 -27.46 10.91 -6.60
N GLN A 209 -26.41 10.76 -7.42
CA GLN A 209 -25.48 11.82 -7.75
C GLN A 209 -26.00 12.75 -8.85
N LYS A 210 -27.23 12.51 -9.35
CA LYS A 210 -27.89 13.30 -10.38
C LYS A 210 -27.14 13.36 -11.72
N ILE A 211 -26.24 12.41 -11.99
CA ILE A 211 -25.45 12.31 -13.23
C ILE A 211 -26.36 12.04 -14.43
N LYS A 212 -27.21 11.02 -14.32
CA LYS A 212 -28.17 10.64 -15.36
C LYS A 212 -29.25 9.76 -14.77
N ASN A 213 -30.45 9.85 -15.33
CA ASN A 213 -31.54 8.92 -15.01
C ASN A 213 -31.59 7.79 -16.05
N HIS A 214 -31.10 6.60 -15.68
CA HIS A 214 -31.14 5.44 -16.57
C HIS A 214 -32.50 4.74 -16.48
N PRO A 215 -33.19 4.48 -17.60
CA PRO A 215 -34.37 3.61 -17.62
C PRO A 215 -34.00 2.21 -17.12
N ARG A 216 -34.77 1.65 -16.19
CA ARG A 216 -34.51 0.32 -15.61
C ARG A 216 -35.70 -0.61 -15.77
N LEU A 217 -35.65 -1.75 -15.09
CA LEU A 217 -36.82 -2.59 -14.92
C LEU A 217 -37.75 -1.96 -13.88
N THR A 218 -39.04 -1.98 -14.18
CA THR A 218 -40.11 -1.68 -13.23
C THR A 218 -40.11 -2.71 -12.09
N PRO A 219 -40.78 -2.43 -10.95
CA PRO A 219 -40.92 -3.41 -9.85
C PRO A 219 -41.52 -4.76 -10.27
N TYR A 220 -42.21 -4.80 -11.41
CA TYR A 220 -42.82 -5.99 -11.99
C TYR A 220 -41.93 -6.70 -13.03
N GLY A 221 -40.67 -6.29 -13.17
CA GLY A 221 -39.70 -6.91 -14.08
C GLY A 221 -39.83 -6.52 -15.56
N ARG A 222 -40.69 -5.55 -15.91
CA ARG A 222 -40.82 -5.05 -17.29
C ARG A 222 -39.88 -3.87 -17.56
N PRO A 223 -39.27 -3.73 -18.75
CA PRO A 223 -38.51 -2.53 -19.11
C PRO A 223 -39.34 -1.27 -18.98
N GLN A 224 -38.82 -0.28 -18.27
CA GLN A 224 -39.41 1.05 -18.21
C GLN A 224 -39.29 1.73 -19.57
N THR A 225 -40.34 2.43 -20.00
CA THR A 225 -40.33 3.21 -21.24
C THR A 225 -41.34 4.35 -21.16
N GLU A 226 -41.01 5.47 -21.79
CA GLU A 226 -41.95 6.59 -21.99
C GLU A 226 -42.83 6.40 -23.24
N ILE A 227 -42.31 5.75 -24.29
CA ILE A 227 -43.05 5.52 -25.54
C ILE A 227 -43.37 4.02 -25.68
N PRO A 228 -44.65 3.61 -25.58
CA PRO A 228 -45.02 2.21 -25.74
C PRO A 228 -44.69 1.74 -27.16
N GLY A 229 -43.76 0.79 -27.28
CA GLY A 229 -43.28 0.26 -28.56
C GLY A 229 -41.76 0.09 -28.62
N ARG A 230 -41.01 0.83 -27.80
CA ARG A 230 -39.55 0.67 -27.64
C ARG A 230 -39.20 0.58 -26.16
N PRO A 231 -38.49 -0.46 -25.69
CA PRO A 231 -38.08 -0.54 -24.29
C PRO A 231 -36.94 0.45 -23.98
N TYR A 232 -36.78 0.84 -22.71
CA TYR A 232 -35.69 1.70 -22.23
C TYR A 232 -35.63 3.10 -22.84
N VAL A 233 -36.77 3.65 -23.30
CA VAL A 233 -36.86 5.05 -23.72
C VAL A 233 -37.07 5.92 -22.48
N GLY A 234 -36.18 6.90 -22.28
CA GLY A 234 -36.29 7.94 -21.25
C GLY A 234 -36.55 9.30 -21.87
N SER A 235 -36.97 10.25 -21.05
CA SER A 235 -37.22 11.63 -21.47
C SER A 235 -35.92 12.30 -21.89
N VAL A 236 -35.98 13.01 -23.01
CA VAL A 236 -34.92 13.90 -23.47
C VAL A 236 -35.44 15.34 -23.35
N GLY A 237 -34.68 16.21 -22.69
CA GLY A 237 -35.09 17.58 -22.40
C GLY A 237 -33.93 18.51 -22.06
N ALA A 238 -34.26 19.72 -21.59
CA ALA A 238 -33.29 20.81 -21.41
C ALA A 238 -32.04 20.43 -20.57
N LEU A 239 -32.15 19.49 -19.63
CA LEU A 239 -31.03 19.04 -18.80
C LEU A 239 -30.00 18.20 -19.56
N ASP A 240 -30.39 17.52 -20.64
CA ASP A 240 -29.46 16.75 -21.48
C ASP A 240 -28.54 17.65 -22.30
N PHE A 241 -28.94 18.92 -22.50
CA PHE A 241 -28.17 19.94 -23.21
C PHE A 241 -27.47 20.93 -22.27
N ALA A 242 -27.82 20.91 -20.98
CA ALA A 242 -27.17 21.75 -19.99
C ALA A 242 -25.72 21.31 -19.82
N LYS A 243 -24.78 22.23 -20.01
CA LYS A 243 -23.35 21.99 -19.78
C LYS A 243 -22.93 22.56 -18.43
N GLY A 244 -22.12 21.79 -17.70
CA GLY A 244 -21.41 22.19 -16.51
C GLY A 244 -20.10 22.90 -16.83
N PRO A 245 -19.35 23.30 -15.78
CA PRO A 245 -18.02 23.89 -15.96
C PRO A 245 -17.11 22.96 -16.78
N GLY A 246 -16.41 23.51 -17.78
CA GLY A 246 -15.55 22.75 -18.70
C GLY A 246 -16.22 22.21 -19.97
N GLY A 247 -17.54 22.38 -20.15
CA GLY A 247 -18.26 21.99 -21.38
C GLY A 247 -18.82 20.55 -21.38
N GLU A 248 -18.65 19.83 -20.27
CA GLU A 248 -19.22 18.51 -19.96
C GLU A 248 -20.69 18.63 -19.50
N PRO A 249 -21.52 17.55 -19.48
CA PRO A 249 -22.90 17.64 -19.01
C PRO A 249 -23.00 18.20 -17.57
N ALA A 250 -24.00 19.08 -17.33
CA ALA A 250 -24.19 19.86 -16.10
C ALA A 250 -24.39 19.02 -14.82
N THR A 251 -24.60 17.73 -14.99
CA THR A 251 -24.91 16.75 -13.96
C THR A 251 -23.67 16.13 -13.29
N THR A 252 -22.47 16.56 -13.70
CA THR A 252 -21.17 16.05 -13.21
C THR A 252 -20.65 16.73 -11.93
N ALA A 253 -21.46 17.56 -11.27
CA ALA A 253 -21.12 18.18 -9.98
C ALA A 253 -21.17 17.19 -8.80
N VAL A 254 -20.51 16.04 -8.90
CA VAL A 254 -20.05 15.31 -7.71
C VAL A 254 -19.04 16.23 -7.01
N VAL A 255 -19.10 16.38 -5.69
CA VAL A 255 -18.46 17.45 -4.89
C VAL A 255 -16.93 17.65 -5.11
N ALA A 256 -16.24 16.74 -5.80
CA ALA A 256 -14.83 16.89 -6.23
C ALA A 256 -14.63 17.11 -7.75
N ALA A 257 -15.64 16.87 -8.58
CA ALA A 257 -15.62 17.05 -10.04
C ALA A 257 -15.99 18.48 -10.49
N GLY A 258 -16.32 19.38 -9.55
CA GLY A 258 -16.25 20.83 -9.78
C GLY A 258 -14.85 21.31 -10.20
N ASN A 259 -13.83 20.47 -10.06
CA ASN A 259 -12.43 20.70 -10.43
C ASN A 259 -11.87 19.69 -11.47
N GLY A 260 -12.67 18.98 -12.27
CA GLY A 260 -12.07 18.25 -13.41
C GLY A 260 -12.77 16.99 -13.88
N VAL A 261 -13.76 17.18 -14.74
CA VAL A 261 -13.87 16.36 -15.95
C VAL A 261 -13.44 17.30 -17.08
N GLY A 262 -12.38 16.96 -17.81
CA GLY A 262 -11.75 17.86 -18.78
C GLY A 262 -11.00 19.06 -18.17
N ALA A 263 -10.85 20.12 -18.97
CA ALA A 263 -10.05 21.30 -18.62
C ALA A 263 -10.82 22.29 -17.72
N PHE A 264 -10.88 21.99 -16.41
CA PHE A 264 -11.57 22.85 -15.43
C PHE A 264 -11.04 24.29 -15.36
N TRP A 265 -9.78 24.50 -15.75
CA TRP A 265 -9.11 25.81 -15.75
C TRP A 265 -9.46 26.68 -16.96
N LYS A 266 -10.24 26.19 -17.94
CA LYS A 266 -10.60 26.91 -19.15
C LYS A 266 -12.11 27.05 -19.26
N GLU A 267 -12.58 28.25 -19.59
CA GLU A 267 -13.98 28.44 -19.97
C GLU A 267 -14.31 27.74 -21.29
N PRO A 268 -15.48 27.08 -21.40
CA PRO A 268 -15.88 26.43 -22.63
C PRO A 268 -16.09 27.47 -23.74
N GLU A 269 -15.57 27.17 -24.93
CA GLU A 269 -15.76 28.02 -26.10
C GLU A 269 -17.25 28.05 -26.48
N GLN A 270 -17.79 29.26 -26.67
CA GLN A 270 -19.18 29.42 -27.08
C GLN A 270 -19.36 28.85 -28.50
N PRO A 271 -20.32 27.94 -28.71
CA PRO A 271 -20.55 27.38 -30.03
C PRO A 271 -20.94 28.49 -31.00
N GLN A 272 -20.20 28.59 -32.11
CA GLN A 272 -20.50 29.54 -33.18
C GLN A 272 -21.90 29.24 -33.77
N PRO A 273 -22.65 30.26 -34.21
CA PRO A 273 -23.96 30.05 -34.80
C PRO A 273 -23.86 29.15 -36.04
N THR A 274 -24.62 28.07 -36.03
CA THR A 274 -24.63 27.08 -37.11
C THR A 274 -25.47 27.60 -38.28
N TYR A 275 -24.97 27.48 -39.51
CA TYR A 275 -25.70 27.80 -40.73
C TYR A 275 -25.72 26.61 -41.69
N LYS A 276 -26.76 26.51 -42.51
CA LYS A 276 -26.90 25.45 -43.51
C LYS A 276 -25.86 25.63 -44.61
N ARG A 277 -24.99 24.64 -44.81
CA ARG A 277 -23.98 24.66 -45.88
C ARG A 277 -24.45 23.84 -47.09
N PRO A 278 -24.28 24.33 -48.34
CA PRO A 278 -24.53 23.51 -49.53
C PRO A 278 -23.49 22.38 -49.61
N LEU A 279 -23.97 21.15 -49.80
CA LEU A 279 -23.13 19.95 -49.79
C LEU A 279 -22.58 19.51 -51.15
N GLY A 280 -23.14 20.01 -52.25
CA GLY A 280 -22.77 19.57 -53.59
C GLY A 280 -22.89 18.05 -53.74
N ALA A 281 -21.81 17.40 -54.17
CA ALA A 281 -21.73 15.96 -54.39
C ALA A 281 -21.86 15.09 -53.12
N ALA A 282 -21.72 15.68 -51.93
CA ALA A 282 -21.94 14.98 -50.66
C ALA A 282 -23.43 14.94 -50.25
N THR A 283 -24.34 15.47 -51.06
CA THR A 283 -25.78 15.34 -50.84
C THR A 283 -26.20 13.90 -51.14
N PRO A 284 -26.74 13.14 -50.17
CA PRO A 284 -27.17 11.78 -50.44
C PRO A 284 -28.38 11.78 -51.37
N GLU A 285 -28.31 10.94 -52.40
CA GLU A 285 -29.43 10.73 -53.31
C GLU A 285 -30.60 10.06 -52.57
N ARG A 286 -31.81 10.53 -52.85
CA ARG A 286 -33.04 10.02 -52.25
C ARG A 286 -33.90 9.36 -53.30
N ILE A 287 -34.64 8.33 -52.88
CA ILE A 287 -35.63 7.67 -53.73
C ILE A 287 -36.81 8.64 -53.89
N TYR A 288 -37.14 8.98 -55.13
CA TYR A 288 -38.32 9.81 -55.42
C TYR A 288 -39.61 9.02 -55.17
N ASN A 289 -40.63 9.67 -54.62
CA ASN A 289 -41.96 9.11 -54.34
C ASN A 289 -42.00 7.92 -53.35
N ALA A 290 -40.94 7.72 -52.57
CA ALA A 290 -40.91 6.72 -51.49
C ALA A 290 -40.29 7.33 -50.23
N SER A 291 -40.70 6.85 -49.05
CA SER A 291 -40.05 7.24 -47.79
C SER A 291 -38.72 6.50 -47.68
N PRO A 292 -37.58 7.19 -47.65
CA PRO A 292 -36.31 6.55 -47.35
C PRO A 292 -36.29 6.06 -45.88
N ASP A 293 -35.40 5.13 -45.61
CA ASP A 293 -35.09 4.68 -44.25
C ASP A 293 -34.60 5.85 -43.39
N VAL A 294 -34.97 5.86 -42.10
CA VAL A 294 -34.67 6.94 -41.15
C VAL A 294 -33.16 7.13 -41.04
N ALA A 295 -32.39 6.04 -40.98
CA ALA A 295 -30.92 6.10 -40.92
C ALA A 295 -30.28 6.85 -42.11
N ARG A 296 -30.89 6.76 -43.30
CA ARG A 296 -30.43 7.50 -44.50
C ARG A 296 -30.81 8.98 -44.45
N LEU A 297 -31.90 9.33 -43.77
CA LEU A 297 -32.29 10.73 -43.53
C LEU A 297 -31.35 11.40 -42.51
N THR A 298 -30.98 10.69 -41.45
CA THR A 298 -30.06 11.17 -40.40
C THR A 298 -28.67 11.45 -40.99
N SER A 299 -28.11 10.50 -41.76
CA SER A 299 -26.81 10.68 -42.41
C SER A 299 -26.80 11.86 -43.40
N THR A 300 -27.92 12.12 -44.07
CA THR A 300 -28.08 13.29 -44.97
C THR A 300 -28.05 14.60 -44.22
N ALA A 301 -28.70 14.66 -43.06
CA ALA A 301 -28.75 15.86 -42.28
C ALA A 301 -27.41 16.15 -41.58
N GLU A 302 -26.77 15.12 -41.02
CA GLU A 302 -25.42 15.22 -40.44
C GLU A 302 -24.39 15.71 -41.46
N SER A 303 -24.45 15.17 -42.68
CA SER A 303 -23.62 15.63 -43.80
C SER A 303 -23.80 17.13 -44.04
N ALA A 304 -25.04 17.65 -43.95
CA ALA A 304 -25.40 19.04 -44.22
C ALA A 304 -25.02 20.02 -43.11
N GLY A 305 -24.34 19.55 -42.06
CA GLY A 305 -24.09 20.31 -40.84
C GLY A 305 -25.36 20.51 -40.00
N ILE A 306 -26.43 19.76 -40.28
CA ILE A 306 -27.65 19.72 -39.47
C ILE A 306 -27.47 18.55 -38.50
N VAL A 307 -27.18 18.85 -37.25
CA VAL A 307 -27.14 17.84 -36.19
C VAL A 307 -28.57 17.31 -36.00
N VAL A 308 -28.87 16.14 -36.56
CA VAL A 308 -30.11 15.40 -36.26
C VAL A 308 -29.78 14.43 -35.15
N GLN A 309 -30.16 14.80 -33.93
CA GLN A 309 -30.07 13.90 -32.79
C GLN A 309 -31.39 13.14 -32.68
N GLU A 310 -31.29 11.81 -32.72
CA GLU A 310 -32.38 10.88 -32.35
C GLU A 310 -32.68 10.93 -30.86
#